data_AF-A0ABD0L345-F1
#
_entry.id   AF-A0ABD0L345-F1
#
_cell.length_a   1.000
_cell.length_b   1.000
_cell.length_c   1.000
_cell.angle_alpha   90.00
_cell.angle_beta   90.00
_cell.angle_gamma   90.00
#
_symmetry.space_group_name_H-M   'P 1'
#
loop_
_entity.id
_entity.type
_entity.pdbx_description
1 polymer ?
#
loop_
_entity_poly.entity_id
_entity_poly.type
_entity_poly.pdbx_seq_one_letter_code
_entity_poly.pdbx_strand_id
1 'polypeptide(L)'
;PAAKSQGRGIFLFRKLKDIIDWKKGEYQPVQDPNATKDMPELYVVQRYIENPYLIGGRKFDIRFNPLKVWLYRGGFARFSHTRFSLDSIEDNYVHLTNVAVQKTAPDYDPEKGCKWSTQQLRTYLSAKHGTDAVKKVFQEIDNIIIRSLQSVQKIIINDKHCFEMYGYDILLDDELKPWLIEINASPSLTASGKEDYDLKSGLLHDVLNVLDLENRLQGREKRVGGWDLLWDDGLVMTEETTLETGIPCVTTQNSFLGCHNARRLQLRDMYSSNTTSKKQ
;
A
#
# COMPACT_ATOMS: atom_id res chain seq x y z
N PRO A 1 29.29 9.37 12.08
CA PRO A 1 28.12 10.15 12.55
C PRO A 1 26.81 9.35 12.51
N ALA A 2 26.09 9.32 13.64
CA ALA A 2 24.84 8.57 13.79
C ALA A 2 23.62 9.22 13.08
N ALA A 3 23.66 10.53 12.82
CA ALA A 3 22.52 11.30 12.31
C ALA A 3 22.81 12.05 10.98
N LYS A 4 23.84 11.64 10.23
CA LYS A 4 24.16 12.23 8.91
C LYS A 4 23.90 11.24 7.76
N SER A 5 23.67 11.78 6.57
CA SER A 5 23.41 11.01 5.35
C SER A 5 24.40 11.38 4.23
N GLN A 6 24.30 10.72 3.08
CA GLN A 6 25.12 10.98 1.88
C GLN A 6 26.64 10.84 2.10
N GLY A 7 27.05 10.01 3.07
CA GLY A 7 28.46 9.82 3.42
C GLY A 7 29.10 11.00 4.16
N ARG A 8 28.36 12.06 4.48
CA ARG A 8 28.91 13.25 5.15
C ARG A 8 29.41 12.92 6.55
N GLY A 9 30.66 13.28 6.82
CA GLY A 9 31.33 13.01 8.10
C GLY A 9 31.74 11.54 8.29
N ILE A 10 31.64 10.68 7.28
CA ILE A 10 32.29 9.37 7.31
C ILE A 10 33.76 9.56 6.92
N PHE A 11 34.67 9.04 7.74
CA PHE A 11 36.09 9.03 7.45
C PHE A 11 36.70 7.70 7.89
N LEU A 12 37.82 7.36 7.26
CA LEU A 12 38.58 6.17 7.58
C LEU A 12 39.80 6.57 8.42
N PHE A 13 40.18 5.70 9.35
CA PHE A 13 41.39 5.82 10.12
C PHE A 13 42.08 4.46 10.21
N ARG A 14 43.39 4.46 10.48
CA ARG A 14 44.16 3.22 10.64
C ARG A 14 44.71 3.07 12.05
N LYS A 15 44.91 4.19 12.76
CA LYS A 15 45.47 4.23 14.10
C LYS A 15 44.53 4.97 15.04
N LEU A 16 44.53 4.59 16.31
CA LEU A 16 43.74 5.27 17.34
C LEU A 16 44.14 6.75 17.46
N LYS A 17 45.42 7.07 17.20
CA LYS A 17 45.93 8.44 17.14
C LYS A 17 45.15 9.31 16.16
N ASP A 18 44.78 8.78 14.99
CA ASP A 18 44.04 9.53 13.96
C ASP A 18 42.66 9.99 14.49
N ILE A 19 42.01 9.19 15.36
CA ILE A 19 40.76 9.58 16.02
C ILE A 19 40.99 10.68 17.05
N ILE A 20 42.08 10.59 17.82
CA ILE A 20 42.45 11.58 18.84
C ILE A 20 42.74 12.93 18.17
N ASP A 21 43.52 12.91 17.10
CA ASP A 21 43.90 14.11 16.34
C ASP A 21 42.65 14.70 15.64
N TRP A 22 41.74 13.87 15.14
CA TRP A 22 40.44 14.32 14.61
C TRP A 22 39.59 14.99 15.68
N LYS A 23 39.50 14.42 16.88
CA LYS A 23 38.76 15.00 18.01
C LYS A 23 39.32 16.36 18.44
N LYS A 24 40.64 16.56 18.32
CA LYS A 24 41.32 17.84 18.58
C LYS A 24 41.16 18.87 17.46
N GLY A 25 40.63 18.47 16.30
CA GLY A 25 40.55 19.32 15.11
C GLY A 25 41.85 19.44 14.33
N GLU A 26 42.88 18.65 14.67
CA GLU A 26 44.20 18.63 14.03
C GLU A 26 44.21 17.74 12.77
N TYR A 27 43.20 16.86 12.64
CA TYR A 27 43.03 15.98 11.48
C TYR A 27 41.59 16.07 10.96
N GLN A 28 41.38 16.69 9.78
CA GLN A 28 40.09 16.74 9.10
C GLN A 28 40.20 16.14 7.70
N PRO A 29 39.97 14.83 7.54
CA PRO A 29 40.09 14.16 6.25
C PRO A 29 38.98 14.56 5.25
N VAL A 30 37.88 15.16 5.71
CA VAL A 30 36.79 15.69 4.89
C VAL A 30 36.41 17.06 5.43
N GLN A 31 36.59 18.12 4.61
CA GLN A 31 36.16 19.47 4.96
C GLN A 31 34.65 19.60 4.68
N ASP A 32 33.85 19.82 5.72
CA ASP A 32 32.45 20.17 5.59
C ASP A 32 32.30 21.70 5.75
N PRO A 33 32.05 22.46 4.67
CA PRO A 33 31.99 23.92 4.73
C PRO A 33 30.83 24.46 5.59
N ASN A 34 29.89 23.61 6.01
CA ASN A 34 28.73 23.99 6.83
C ASN A 34 28.80 23.45 8.27
N ALA A 35 29.96 22.97 8.74
CA ALA A 35 30.08 22.41 10.08
C ALA A 35 29.95 23.50 11.17
N THR A 36 28.80 23.56 11.84
CA THR A 36 28.61 24.34 13.06
C THR A 36 29.20 23.58 14.25
N LYS A 37 29.96 24.29 15.10
CA LYS A 37 30.88 23.70 16.10
C LYS A 37 30.22 23.30 17.43
N ASP A 38 28.90 23.34 17.53
CA ASP A 38 28.26 23.60 18.82
C ASP A 38 27.63 22.39 19.52
N MET A 39 27.72 21.16 18.99
CA MET A 39 27.24 19.96 19.70
C MET A 39 28.18 18.76 19.55
N PRO A 40 28.39 17.96 20.62
CA PRO A 40 29.09 16.69 20.50
C PRO A 40 28.29 15.73 19.62
N GLU A 41 28.74 15.52 18.39
CA GLU A 41 28.14 14.57 17.47
C GLU A 41 28.42 13.13 17.92
N LEU A 42 27.38 12.29 17.92
CA LEU A 42 27.51 10.86 18.19
C LEU A 42 28.11 10.13 16.98
N TYR A 43 29.17 9.35 17.21
CA TYR A 43 29.82 8.53 16.19
C TYR A 43 29.74 7.04 16.55
N VAL A 44 29.52 6.22 15.52
CA VAL A 44 29.71 4.78 15.58
C VAL A 44 31.05 4.48 14.93
N VAL A 45 31.86 3.65 15.58
CA VAL A 45 33.11 3.11 15.02
C VAL A 45 32.84 1.69 14.54
N GLN A 46 33.15 1.43 13.28
CA GLN A 46 32.93 0.12 12.67
C GLN A 46 34.21 -0.34 11.97
N ARG A 47 34.53 -1.64 12.08
CA ARG A 47 35.63 -2.24 11.32
C ARG A 47 35.33 -2.14 9.83
N TYR A 48 36.26 -1.59 9.07
CA TYR A 48 36.16 -1.53 7.61
C TYR A 48 36.33 -2.93 7.00
N ILE A 49 35.48 -3.30 6.03
CA ILE A 49 35.62 -4.55 5.28
C ILE A 49 36.75 -4.39 4.27
N GLU A 50 37.90 -5.00 4.57
CA GLU A 50 39.14 -4.85 3.81
C GLU A 50 39.13 -5.59 2.47
N ASN A 51 38.37 -6.70 2.37
CA ASN A 51 38.28 -7.54 1.17
C ASN A 51 36.83 -7.61 0.65
N PRO A 52 36.25 -6.52 0.12
CA PRO A 52 34.92 -6.55 -0.47
C PRO A 52 34.93 -7.34 -1.80
N TYR A 53 33.81 -7.95 -2.15
CA TYR A 53 33.65 -8.50 -3.49
C TYR A 53 33.67 -7.36 -4.53
N LEU A 54 34.37 -7.59 -5.65
CA LEU A 54 34.61 -6.58 -6.67
C LEU A 54 34.03 -7.05 -8.01
N ILE A 55 33.31 -6.17 -8.70
CA ILE A 55 32.88 -6.39 -10.09
C ILE A 55 33.77 -5.50 -10.96
N GLY A 56 34.62 -6.11 -11.81
CA GLY A 56 35.60 -5.38 -12.62
C GLY A 56 36.58 -4.54 -11.78
N GLY A 57 36.96 -5.02 -10.60
CA GLY A 57 37.84 -4.30 -9.67
C GLY A 57 37.16 -3.16 -8.89
N ARG A 58 35.85 -2.96 -9.03
CA ARG A 58 35.10 -1.92 -8.32
C ARG A 58 34.25 -2.50 -7.19
N LYS A 59 34.33 -1.88 -6.02
CA LYS A 59 33.44 -2.15 -4.88
C LYS A 59 32.04 -1.61 -5.21
N PHE A 60 31.03 -2.33 -4.76
CA PHE A 60 29.63 -1.90 -4.82
C PHE A 60 28.93 -2.19 -3.50
N ASP A 61 27.78 -1.58 -3.30
CA ASP A 61 26.80 -1.99 -2.30
C ASP A 61 25.48 -2.30 -3.00
N ILE A 62 24.58 -2.99 -2.29
CA ILE A 62 23.23 -3.28 -2.76
C ILE A 62 22.29 -2.57 -1.80
N ARG A 63 21.42 -1.71 -2.33
CA ARG A 63 20.32 -1.10 -1.58
C ARG A 63 19.05 -1.92 -1.81
N PHE A 64 18.49 -2.44 -0.73
CA PHE A 64 17.19 -3.09 -0.74
C PHE A 64 16.15 -2.15 -0.12
N ASN A 65 15.07 -1.88 -0.86
CA ASN A 65 13.95 -1.06 -0.40
C ASN A 65 12.69 -1.92 -0.41
N PRO A 66 12.36 -2.66 0.67
CA PRO A 66 11.21 -3.54 0.67
C PRO A 66 9.89 -2.81 0.41
N LEU A 67 8.96 -3.42 -0.33
CA LEU A 67 7.62 -2.90 -0.55
C LEU A 67 6.59 -3.93 -0.10
N LYS A 68 5.67 -3.51 0.76
CA LYS A 68 4.53 -4.31 1.22
C LYS A 68 3.23 -3.58 0.92
N VAL A 69 2.34 -4.21 0.16
CA VAL A 69 1.09 -3.61 -0.31
C VAL A 69 -0.08 -4.48 0.11
N TRP A 70 -1.01 -3.88 0.83
CA TRP A 70 -2.29 -4.48 1.18
C TRP A 70 -3.40 -3.77 0.40
N LEU A 71 -4.36 -4.55 -0.13
CA LEU A 71 -5.53 -4.05 -0.82
C LEU A 71 -6.79 -4.38 -0.03
N TYR A 72 -7.62 -3.38 0.25
CA TYR A 72 -8.90 -3.60 0.92
C TYR A 72 -9.94 -4.08 -0.09
N ARG A 73 -10.63 -5.19 0.21
CA ARG A 73 -11.63 -5.79 -0.68
C ARG A 73 -12.84 -4.89 -0.93
N GLY A 74 -13.16 -4.08 0.07
CA GLY A 74 -14.29 -3.16 0.05
C GLY A 74 -13.91 -1.83 -0.57
N GLY A 75 -14.90 -1.15 -1.13
CA GLY A 75 -14.76 0.16 -1.75
C GLY A 75 -16.11 0.59 -2.29
N PHE A 76 -16.11 1.61 -3.13
CA PHE A 76 -17.33 2.10 -3.75
C PHE A 76 -17.08 2.75 -5.10
N ALA A 77 -18.05 2.60 -6.00
CA ALA A 77 -18.20 3.41 -7.19
C ALA A 77 -19.08 4.63 -6.87
N ARG A 78 -18.70 5.78 -7.43
CA ARG A 78 -19.48 7.02 -7.38
C ARG A 78 -20.08 7.26 -8.77
N PHE A 79 -21.33 7.68 -8.81
CA PHE A 79 -22.03 8.02 -10.04
C PHE A 79 -22.31 9.52 -10.09
N SER A 80 -22.32 10.09 -11.30
CA SER A 80 -22.96 11.38 -11.54
C SER A 80 -24.47 11.23 -11.34
N HIS A 81 -25.13 12.26 -10.83
CA HIS A 81 -26.59 12.28 -10.69
C HIS A 81 -27.27 12.40 -12.07
N THR A 82 -26.65 13.15 -12.98
CA THR A 82 -27.13 13.42 -14.33
C THR A 82 -26.60 12.38 -15.32
N ARG A 83 -27.40 12.05 -16.34
CA ARG A 83 -26.98 11.18 -17.45
C ARG A 83 -25.81 11.81 -18.20
N PHE A 84 -24.82 10.99 -18.54
CA PHE A 84 -23.66 11.41 -19.31
C PHE A 84 -24.07 11.91 -20.70
N SER A 85 -23.59 13.09 -21.08
CA SER A 85 -23.61 13.62 -22.45
C SER A 85 -22.42 14.55 -22.66
N LEU A 86 -21.86 14.55 -23.87
CA LEU A 86 -20.81 15.47 -24.29
C LEU A 86 -21.36 16.80 -24.83
N ASP A 87 -22.69 16.95 -24.94
CA ASP A 87 -23.31 18.18 -25.46
C ASP A 87 -23.11 19.38 -24.52
N SER A 88 -22.97 19.12 -23.22
CA SER A 88 -22.80 20.12 -22.16
C SER A 88 -21.51 19.86 -21.36
N ILE A 89 -20.35 20.11 -21.96
CA ILE A 89 -19.04 19.91 -21.31
C ILE A 89 -18.82 20.78 -20.07
N GLU A 90 -19.49 21.94 -20.01
CA GLU A 90 -19.40 22.89 -18.90
C GLU A 90 -20.22 22.43 -17.68
N ASP A 91 -21.10 21.44 -17.85
CA ASP A 91 -21.93 20.92 -16.77
C ASP A 91 -21.14 19.93 -15.90
N ASN A 92 -20.55 20.48 -14.85
CA ASN A 92 -19.81 19.69 -13.86
C ASN A 92 -20.64 18.58 -13.20
N TYR A 93 -21.97 18.67 -13.17
CA TYR A 93 -22.81 17.61 -12.60
C TYR A 93 -22.86 16.36 -13.47
N VAL A 94 -22.60 16.49 -14.78
CA VAL A 94 -22.51 15.40 -15.75
C VAL A 94 -21.14 14.73 -15.69
N HIS A 95 -20.07 15.52 -15.57
CA HIS A 95 -18.69 15.06 -15.80
C HIS A 95 -17.91 14.72 -14.52
N LEU A 96 -18.30 15.24 -13.35
CA LEU A 96 -17.59 15.01 -12.09
C LEU A 96 -18.37 14.10 -11.15
N THR A 97 -17.74 13.03 -10.66
CA THR A 97 -18.39 12.08 -9.73
C THR A 97 -18.15 12.41 -8.25
N ASN A 98 -17.42 13.49 -7.95
CA ASN A 98 -17.08 13.89 -6.60
C ASN A 98 -18.34 14.24 -5.80
N VAL A 99 -18.50 13.62 -4.62
CA VAL A 99 -19.66 13.83 -3.74
C VAL A 99 -19.83 15.30 -3.37
N ALA A 100 -18.72 16.05 -3.20
CA ALA A 100 -18.76 17.48 -2.88
C ALA A 100 -19.44 18.32 -3.98
N VAL A 101 -19.23 17.96 -5.25
CA VAL A 101 -19.89 18.60 -6.40
C VAL A 101 -21.34 18.13 -6.48
N GLN A 102 -21.56 16.82 -6.46
CA GLN A 102 -22.88 16.21 -6.65
C GLN A 102 -23.91 16.64 -5.59
N LYS A 103 -23.49 16.89 -4.34
CA LYS A 103 -24.36 17.41 -3.27
C LYS A 103 -24.93 18.80 -3.52
N THR A 104 -24.32 19.57 -4.41
CA THR A 104 -24.78 20.93 -4.76
C THR A 104 -25.75 20.93 -5.94
N ALA A 105 -26.00 19.76 -6.55
CA ALA A 105 -26.92 19.65 -7.67
C ALA A 105 -28.36 20.01 -7.23
N PRO A 106 -29.13 20.75 -8.05
CA PRO A 106 -30.48 21.19 -7.71
C PRO A 106 -31.46 20.06 -7.39
N ASP A 107 -31.24 18.89 -7.99
CA ASP A 107 -32.06 17.68 -7.89
C ASP A 107 -31.43 16.58 -7.02
N TYR A 108 -30.38 16.92 -6.25
CA TYR A 108 -29.69 15.97 -5.39
C TYR A 108 -30.65 15.30 -4.39
N ASP A 109 -30.77 13.98 -4.52
CA ASP A 109 -31.53 13.14 -3.61
C ASP A 109 -30.60 12.17 -2.89
N PRO A 110 -30.42 12.29 -1.56
CA PRO A 110 -29.62 11.37 -0.77
C PRO A 110 -30.06 9.91 -0.89
N GLU A 111 -31.34 9.65 -1.18
CA GLU A 111 -31.92 8.30 -1.24
C GLU A 111 -31.79 7.65 -2.63
N LYS A 112 -31.59 8.44 -3.70
CA LYS A 112 -31.42 7.90 -5.07
C LYS A 112 -30.09 7.17 -5.30
N GLY A 113 -29.18 7.17 -4.32
CA GLY A 113 -28.05 6.25 -4.29
C GLY A 113 -27.07 6.39 -5.45
N CYS A 114 -26.35 7.52 -5.54
CA CYS A 114 -25.23 7.69 -6.47
C CYS A 114 -23.96 6.94 -6.03
N LYS A 115 -24.10 5.86 -5.26
CA LYS A 115 -22.98 5.11 -4.68
C LYS A 115 -23.30 3.63 -4.68
N TRP A 116 -22.45 2.83 -5.31
CA TRP A 116 -22.51 1.37 -5.20
C TRP A 116 -21.28 0.89 -4.47
N SER A 117 -21.42 -0.10 -3.60
CA SER A 117 -20.28 -0.87 -3.12
C SER A 117 -19.56 -1.55 -4.29
N THR A 118 -18.25 -1.76 -4.16
CA THR A 118 -17.48 -2.50 -5.18
C THR A 118 -18.06 -3.90 -5.43
N GLN A 119 -18.70 -4.52 -4.43
CA GLN A 119 -19.37 -5.81 -4.60
C GLN A 119 -20.61 -5.71 -5.50
N GLN A 120 -21.45 -4.69 -5.31
CA GLN A 120 -22.60 -4.42 -6.19
C GLN A 120 -22.13 -4.12 -7.62
N LEU A 121 -21.10 -3.29 -7.79
CA LEU A 121 -20.50 -3.01 -9.09
C LEU A 121 -20.00 -4.29 -9.77
N ARG A 122 -19.22 -5.11 -9.05
CA ARG A 122 -18.67 -6.36 -9.60
C ARG A 122 -19.77 -7.34 -10.00
N THR A 123 -20.84 -7.42 -9.21
CA THR A 123 -22.01 -8.27 -9.50
C THR A 123 -22.71 -7.80 -10.77
N TYR A 124 -22.98 -6.49 -10.87
CA TYR A 124 -23.60 -5.89 -12.06
C TYR A 124 -22.76 -6.12 -13.32
N LEU A 125 -21.46 -5.82 -13.27
CA LEU A 125 -20.56 -6.03 -14.40
C LEU A 125 -20.48 -7.50 -14.79
N SER A 126 -20.45 -8.42 -13.81
CA SER A 126 -20.34 -9.86 -14.09
C SER A 126 -21.62 -10.38 -14.76
N ALA A 127 -22.78 -9.90 -14.33
CA ALA A 127 -24.06 -10.23 -14.95
C ALA A 127 -24.16 -9.70 -16.39
N LYS A 128 -23.58 -8.53 -16.67
CA LYS A 128 -23.67 -7.86 -17.97
C LYS A 128 -22.61 -8.31 -18.99
N HIS A 129 -21.38 -8.53 -18.54
CA HIS A 129 -20.20 -8.76 -19.40
C HIS A 129 -19.55 -10.14 -19.21
N GLY A 130 -20.06 -10.96 -18.28
CA GLY A 130 -19.51 -12.27 -17.96
C GLY A 130 -18.42 -12.22 -16.89
N THR A 131 -18.32 -13.29 -16.12
CA THR A 131 -17.40 -13.40 -14.95
C THR A 131 -15.93 -13.33 -15.33
N ASP A 132 -15.55 -13.92 -16.46
CA ASP A 132 -14.14 -13.99 -16.89
C ASP A 132 -13.60 -12.63 -17.35
N ALA A 133 -14.43 -11.86 -18.06
CA ALA A 133 -14.08 -10.50 -18.47
C ALA A 133 -13.87 -9.62 -17.23
N VAL A 134 -14.83 -9.64 -16.29
CA VAL A 134 -14.75 -8.86 -15.06
C VAL A 134 -13.59 -9.30 -14.17
N LYS A 135 -13.28 -10.60 -14.12
CA LYS A 135 -12.07 -11.09 -13.43
C LYS A 135 -10.81 -10.41 -13.96
N LYS A 136 -10.65 -10.30 -15.29
CA LYS A 136 -9.52 -9.61 -15.91
C LYS A 136 -9.50 -8.12 -15.57
N VAL A 137 -10.64 -7.44 -15.60
CA VAL A 137 -10.74 -6.01 -15.24
C VAL A 137 -10.21 -5.76 -13.83
N PHE A 138 -10.63 -6.57 -12.85
CA PHE A 138 -10.19 -6.41 -11.46
C PHE A 138 -8.70 -6.77 -11.28
N GLN A 139 -8.18 -7.75 -12.04
CA GLN A 139 -6.73 -8.02 -12.08
C GLN A 139 -5.93 -6.84 -12.66
N GLU A 140 -6.44 -6.18 -13.69
CA GLU A 140 -5.80 -4.99 -14.25
C GLU A 140 -5.84 -3.81 -13.25
N ILE A 141 -6.90 -3.67 -12.45
CA ILE A 141 -6.93 -2.71 -11.34
C ILE A 141 -5.83 -3.02 -10.32
N ASP A 142 -5.67 -4.27 -9.93
CA ASP A 142 -4.59 -4.65 -9.01
C ASP A 142 -3.20 -4.35 -9.60
N ASN A 143 -3.01 -4.62 -10.89
CA ASN A 143 -1.77 -4.32 -11.62
C ASN A 143 -1.47 -2.83 -11.64
N ILE A 144 -2.48 -1.98 -11.84
CA ILE A 144 -2.34 -0.52 -11.77
C ILE A 144 -1.81 -0.11 -10.39
N ILE A 145 -2.38 -0.64 -9.31
CA ILE A 145 -2.00 -0.32 -7.92
C ILE A 145 -0.56 -0.77 -7.62
N ILE A 146 -0.17 -1.98 -8.04
CA ILE A 146 1.20 -2.47 -7.82
C ILE A 146 2.19 -1.61 -8.61
N ARG A 147 1.92 -1.38 -9.91
CA ARG A 147 2.85 -0.67 -10.81
C ARG A 147 3.02 0.79 -10.41
N SER A 148 1.96 1.47 -9.97
CA SER A 148 2.05 2.84 -9.47
C SER A 148 2.99 2.93 -8.26
N LEU A 149 2.85 2.04 -7.28
CA LEU A 149 3.70 2.02 -6.08
C LEU A 149 5.13 1.61 -6.39
N GLN A 150 5.34 0.61 -7.26
CA GLN A 150 6.68 0.20 -7.70
C GLN A 150 7.44 1.34 -8.39
N SER A 151 6.75 2.18 -9.16
CA SER A 151 7.37 3.32 -9.86
C SER A 151 8.00 4.33 -8.90
N VAL A 152 7.49 4.43 -7.67
CA VAL A 152 7.94 5.38 -6.62
C VAL A 152 8.60 4.69 -5.43
N GLN A 153 8.74 3.36 -5.42
CA GLN A 153 9.33 2.58 -4.31
C GLN A 153 10.71 3.07 -3.85
N LYS A 154 11.49 3.65 -4.76
CA LYS A 154 12.84 4.18 -4.45
C LYS A 154 12.81 5.47 -3.62
N ILE A 155 11.72 6.24 -3.70
CA ILE A 155 11.54 7.51 -3.00
C ILE A 155 10.63 7.40 -1.77
N ILE A 156 9.86 6.30 -1.66
CA ILE A 156 9.08 6.01 -0.45
C ILE A 156 10.03 5.80 0.73
N ILE A 157 9.78 6.53 1.82
CA ILE A 157 10.51 6.37 3.08
C ILE A 157 10.16 5.00 3.66
N ASN A 158 11.17 4.15 3.79
CA ASN A 158 11.01 2.80 4.30
C ASN A 158 11.29 2.74 5.79
N ASP A 159 10.30 3.18 6.58
CA ASP A 159 10.31 3.04 8.04
C ASP A 159 9.29 1.99 8.46
N LYS A 160 9.75 0.96 9.18
CA LYS A 160 8.92 -0.14 9.67
C LYS A 160 7.83 0.28 10.66
N HIS A 161 7.90 1.49 11.20
CA HIS A 161 6.90 2.04 12.12
C HIS A 161 5.90 2.96 11.40
N CYS A 162 6.03 3.14 10.09
CA CYS A 162 5.15 3.95 9.28
C CYS A 162 4.28 3.07 8.39
N PHE A 163 3.03 3.52 8.20
CA PHE A 163 2.13 3.02 7.17
C PHE A 163 1.40 4.22 6.58
N GLU A 164 0.95 4.08 5.34
CA GLU A 164 0.14 5.10 4.68
C GLU A 164 -1.04 4.41 4.00
N MET A 165 -2.20 5.04 4.06
CA MET A 165 -3.41 4.56 3.39
C MET A 165 -3.72 5.47 2.21
N TYR A 166 -3.85 4.86 1.03
CA TYR A 166 -4.15 5.57 -0.21
C TYR A 166 -5.55 5.27 -0.70
N GLY A 167 -6.23 6.28 -1.23
CA GLY A 167 -7.43 6.12 -2.05
C GLY A 167 -7.07 6.12 -3.52
N TYR A 168 -7.46 5.08 -4.26
CA TYR A 168 -7.27 5.00 -5.70
C TYR A 168 -8.57 5.30 -6.44
N ASP A 169 -8.51 6.31 -7.30
CA ASP A 169 -9.64 6.68 -8.15
C ASP A 169 -9.39 6.11 -9.55
N ILE A 170 -10.17 5.08 -9.90
CA ILE A 170 -10.08 4.36 -11.18
C ILE A 170 -11.35 4.60 -11.99
N LEU A 171 -11.19 4.91 -13.27
CA LEU A 171 -12.29 5.01 -14.23
C LEU A 171 -12.25 3.82 -15.19
N LEU A 172 -13.41 3.25 -15.54
CA LEU A 172 -13.52 2.25 -16.60
C LEU A 172 -14.04 2.92 -17.86
N ASP A 173 -13.44 2.62 -19.02
CA ASP A 173 -14.02 3.00 -20.31
C ASP A 173 -15.11 2.01 -20.77
N ASP A 174 -15.66 2.25 -21.96
CA ASP A 174 -16.72 1.43 -22.56
C ASP A 174 -16.25 0.02 -22.96
N GLU A 175 -14.94 -0.19 -23.09
CA GLU A 175 -14.30 -1.49 -23.29
C GLU A 175 -13.92 -2.19 -21.96
N LEU A 176 -14.30 -1.61 -20.81
CA LEU A 176 -13.97 -2.04 -19.45
C LEU A 176 -12.47 -1.95 -19.10
N LYS A 177 -11.66 -1.20 -19.85
CA LYS A 177 -10.27 -0.98 -19.48
C LYS A 177 -10.19 0.01 -18.31
N PRO A 178 -9.48 -0.35 -17.22
CA PRO A 178 -9.29 0.56 -16.09
C PRO A 178 -8.22 1.60 -16.36
N TRP A 179 -8.50 2.83 -15.96
CA TRP A 179 -7.62 3.99 -16.06
C TRP A 179 -7.41 4.60 -14.67
N LEU A 180 -6.15 4.74 -14.26
CA LEU A 180 -5.80 5.48 -13.05
C LEU A 180 -6.00 6.98 -13.29
N ILE A 181 -6.86 7.61 -12.47
CA ILE A 181 -7.10 9.05 -12.54
C ILE A 181 -6.25 9.78 -11.51
N GLU A 182 -6.35 9.38 -10.24
CA GLU A 182 -5.57 9.97 -9.16
C GLU A 182 -5.33 8.99 -8.00
N ILE A 183 -4.31 9.29 -7.21
CA ILE A 183 -4.00 8.60 -5.96
C ILE A 183 -4.04 9.65 -4.85
N ASN A 184 -5.01 9.50 -3.95
CA ASN A 184 -5.22 10.40 -2.83
C ASN A 184 -4.51 9.89 -1.58
N ALA A 185 -3.54 10.66 -1.09
CA ALA A 185 -3.06 10.50 0.28
C ALA A 185 -4.15 10.99 1.24
N SER A 186 -4.38 10.28 2.35
CA SER A 186 -5.43 10.61 3.33
C SER A 186 -6.86 10.66 2.73
N PRO A 187 -7.39 9.55 2.20
CA PRO A 187 -8.76 9.51 1.67
C PRO A 187 -9.81 9.88 2.73
N SER A 188 -10.90 10.52 2.31
CA SER A 188 -11.95 10.99 3.24
C SER A 188 -12.64 9.84 3.99
N LEU A 189 -12.58 9.90 5.32
CA LEU A 189 -13.22 8.95 6.24
C LEU A 189 -14.56 9.45 6.79
N THR A 190 -15.06 10.59 6.33
CA THR A 190 -16.37 11.11 6.74
C THR A 190 -17.48 10.24 6.19
N ALA A 191 -18.30 9.64 7.05
CA ALA A 191 -19.40 8.78 6.62
C ALA A 191 -20.58 9.60 6.10
N SER A 192 -21.05 9.31 4.87
CA SER A 192 -22.25 9.94 4.31
C SER A 192 -23.55 9.18 4.59
N GLY A 193 -23.46 7.95 5.13
CA GLY A 193 -24.60 7.08 5.42
C GLY A 193 -24.13 5.81 6.13
N LYS A 194 -25.08 4.93 6.50
CA LYS A 194 -24.80 3.73 7.29
C LYS A 194 -23.83 2.77 6.60
N GLU A 195 -24.05 2.48 5.32
CA GLU A 195 -23.16 1.58 4.56
C GLU A 195 -21.73 2.12 4.44
N ASP A 196 -21.59 3.43 4.25
CA ASP A 196 -20.30 4.11 4.19
C ASP A 196 -19.59 4.10 5.55
N TYR A 197 -20.35 4.29 6.63
CA TYR A 197 -19.84 4.17 7.99
C TYR A 197 -19.34 2.75 8.28
N ASP A 198 -20.13 1.73 7.97
CA ASP A 198 -19.77 0.33 8.20
C ASP A 198 -18.53 -0.08 7.39
N LEU A 199 -18.42 0.39 6.14
CA LEU A 199 -17.25 0.19 5.29
C LEU A 199 -16.00 0.83 5.89
N LYS A 200 -16.06 2.13 6.23
CA LYS A 200 -14.91 2.90 6.71
C LYS A 200 -14.47 2.49 8.11
N SER A 201 -15.42 2.24 9.01
CA SER A 201 -15.14 1.71 10.34
C SER A 201 -14.50 0.32 10.26
N GLY A 202 -15.05 -0.56 9.40
CA GLY A 202 -14.45 -1.88 9.13
C GLY A 202 -13.04 -1.78 8.56
N LEU A 203 -12.82 -0.86 7.62
CA LEU A 203 -11.51 -0.61 7.01
C LEU A 203 -10.49 -0.21 8.07
N LEU A 204 -10.79 0.79 8.89
CA LEU A 204 -9.88 1.30 9.92
C LEU A 204 -9.59 0.25 11.00
N HIS A 205 -10.61 -0.47 11.43
CA HIS A 205 -10.43 -1.58 12.38
C HIS A 205 -9.50 -2.65 11.82
N ASP A 206 -9.66 -2.99 10.53
CA ASP A 206 -8.87 -4.02 9.89
C ASP A 206 -7.44 -3.53 9.57
N VAL A 207 -7.20 -2.22 9.39
CA VAL A 207 -5.85 -1.64 9.37
C VAL A 207 -5.12 -1.93 10.68
N LEU A 208 -5.76 -1.67 11.82
CA LEU A 208 -5.14 -1.93 13.13
C LEU A 208 -4.82 -3.43 13.33
N ASN A 209 -5.64 -4.32 12.78
CA ASN A 209 -5.37 -5.76 12.80
C ASN A 209 -4.16 -6.14 11.92
N VAL A 210 -3.99 -5.50 10.76
CA VAL A 210 -2.82 -5.70 9.88
C VAL A 210 -1.54 -5.19 10.54
N LEU A 211 -1.60 -4.03 11.20
CA LEU A 211 -0.45 -3.46 11.93
C LEU A 211 -0.02 -4.31 13.13
N ASP A 212 -0.94 -5.12 13.65
CA ASP A 212 -0.69 -6.13 14.67
C ASP A 212 0.08 -5.62 15.89
N LEU A 213 -0.39 -4.51 16.46
CA LEU A 213 0.25 -3.84 17.61
C LEU A 213 0.39 -4.75 18.86
N GLU A 214 -0.38 -5.84 18.90
CA GLU A 214 -0.37 -6.82 19.97
C GLU A 214 0.42 -8.10 19.65
N ASN A 215 1.09 -8.18 18.50
CA ASN A 215 1.87 -9.33 18.03
C ASN A 215 1.07 -10.65 18.07
N ARG A 216 -0.13 -10.62 17.47
CA ARG A 216 -1.03 -11.76 17.34
C ARG A 216 -0.86 -12.52 16.01
N LEU A 217 -0.27 -11.89 14.99
CA LEU A 217 -0.01 -12.49 13.68
C LEU A 217 1.30 -13.27 13.66
N GLN A 218 1.40 -14.24 12.75
CA GLN A 218 2.56 -15.11 12.56
C GLN A 218 3.51 -14.60 11.46
N GLY A 219 3.10 -13.56 10.71
CA GLY A 219 3.88 -12.97 9.62
C GLY A 219 3.73 -13.69 8.28
N ARG A 220 2.82 -14.66 8.18
CA ARG A 220 2.53 -15.46 6.95
C ARG A 220 1.12 -15.26 6.43
N GLU A 221 0.35 -14.39 7.06
CA GLU A 221 -1.04 -14.11 6.74
C GLU A 221 -1.11 -13.39 5.39
N LYS A 222 -1.71 -14.07 4.40
CA LYS A 222 -2.02 -13.45 3.11
C LYS A 222 -3.28 -12.57 3.17
N ARG A 223 -4.08 -12.67 4.25
CA ARG A 223 -5.37 -11.99 4.40
C ARG A 223 -5.65 -11.67 5.86
N VAL A 224 -6.03 -10.42 6.16
CA VAL A 224 -6.36 -9.96 7.52
C VAL A 224 -7.57 -9.01 7.48
N GLY A 225 -8.68 -9.42 8.09
CA GLY A 225 -9.97 -8.75 7.93
C GLY A 225 -10.38 -8.63 6.46
N GLY A 226 -10.71 -7.41 6.05
CA GLY A 226 -10.97 -7.07 4.66
C GLY A 226 -9.73 -6.78 3.81
N TRP A 227 -8.50 -6.87 4.35
CA TRP A 227 -7.26 -6.64 3.61
C TRP A 227 -6.69 -7.93 3.03
N ASP A 228 -6.29 -7.87 1.76
CA ASP A 228 -5.52 -8.91 1.06
C ASP A 228 -4.10 -8.42 0.82
N LEU A 229 -3.11 -9.23 1.18
CA LEU A 229 -1.71 -8.93 0.89
C LEU A 229 -1.47 -9.13 -0.60
N LEU A 230 -1.26 -8.04 -1.31
CA LEU A 230 -1.12 -8.02 -2.77
C LEU A 230 0.33 -8.22 -3.20
N TRP A 231 1.26 -7.59 -2.47
CA TRP A 231 2.69 -7.59 -2.76
C TRP A 231 3.51 -7.60 -1.46
N ASP A 232 4.51 -8.46 -1.37
CA ASP A 232 5.51 -8.50 -0.29
C ASP A 232 6.88 -8.82 -0.91
N ASP A 233 7.54 -7.79 -1.43
CA ASP A 233 8.74 -7.90 -2.30
C ASP A 233 8.60 -8.84 -3.51
N GLY A 234 7.37 -9.18 -3.84
CA GLY A 234 6.96 -10.07 -4.90
C GLY A 234 5.44 -10.20 -4.91
N LEU A 235 4.90 -10.65 -6.05
CA LEU A 235 3.46 -10.88 -6.19
C LEU A 235 3.02 -12.01 -5.25
N VAL A 236 2.00 -11.76 -4.44
CA VAL A 236 1.47 -12.78 -3.53
C VAL A 236 0.38 -13.58 -4.23
N MET A 237 0.60 -14.89 -4.31
CA MET A 237 -0.31 -15.82 -4.96
C MET A 237 -1.15 -16.59 -3.94
N THR A 238 -2.38 -16.91 -4.32
CA THR A 238 -3.23 -17.88 -3.62
C THR A 238 -2.81 -19.29 -4.02
N GLU A 239 -2.84 -20.20 -3.04
CA GLU A 239 -2.75 -21.64 -3.28
C GLU A 239 -4.17 -22.18 -3.13
N GLU A 240 -4.81 -22.53 -4.24
CA GLU A 240 -6.03 -23.34 -4.20
C GLU A 240 -5.61 -24.80 -4.04
N THR A 241 -5.65 -25.32 -2.82
CA THR A 241 -5.50 -26.75 -2.57
C THR A 241 -6.76 -27.47 -3.07
N THR A 242 -6.73 -27.96 -4.31
CA THR A 242 -7.64 -29.03 -4.72
C THR A 242 -7.15 -30.32 -4.06
N LEU A 243 -7.59 -30.55 -2.83
CA LEU A 243 -7.58 -31.89 -2.26
C LEU A 243 -8.42 -32.77 -3.19
N GLU A 244 -7.75 -33.65 -3.94
CA GLU A 244 -8.23 -34.95 -4.51
C GLU A 244 -7.92 -35.22 -5.99
N THR A 245 -7.42 -34.27 -6.79
CA THR A 245 -7.05 -34.60 -8.19
C THR A 245 -5.72 -33.95 -8.55
N GLY A 246 -4.77 -34.73 -9.08
CA GLY A 246 -3.41 -34.30 -9.46
C GLY A 246 -3.36 -33.34 -10.66
N ILE A 247 -4.24 -32.34 -10.66
CA ILE A 247 -4.32 -31.25 -11.63
C ILE A 247 -3.39 -30.12 -11.15
N PRO A 248 -2.74 -29.35 -12.04
CA PRO A 248 -1.86 -28.26 -11.62
C PRO A 248 -2.62 -27.25 -10.77
N CYS A 249 -2.05 -26.87 -9.62
CA CYS A 249 -2.56 -25.80 -8.76
C CYS A 249 -2.70 -24.52 -9.60
N VAL A 250 -3.94 -24.04 -9.78
CA VAL A 250 -4.18 -22.76 -10.45
C VAL A 250 -3.81 -21.66 -9.46
N THR A 251 -2.57 -21.20 -9.51
CA THR A 251 -2.14 -20.04 -8.74
C THR A 251 -2.79 -18.80 -9.32
N THR A 252 -3.62 -18.12 -8.53
CA THR A 252 -4.16 -16.81 -8.89
C THR A 252 -3.60 -15.74 -7.96
N GLN A 253 -3.65 -14.49 -8.40
CA GLN A 253 -3.23 -13.36 -7.57
C GLN A 253 -4.10 -13.27 -6.31
N ASN A 254 -3.48 -12.99 -5.15
CA ASN A 254 -4.17 -12.84 -3.87
C ASN A 254 -4.91 -11.49 -3.78
N SER A 255 -5.97 -11.36 -4.56
CA SER A 255 -6.89 -10.24 -4.55
C SER A 255 -8.32 -10.74 -4.62
N PHE A 256 -9.14 -10.28 -3.69
CA PHE A 256 -10.57 -10.53 -3.67
C PHE A 256 -11.35 -9.21 -3.75
N LEU A 257 -10.82 -8.23 -4.48
CA LEU A 257 -11.44 -6.92 -4.68
C LEU A 257 -12.87 -7.07 -5.24
N GLY A 258 -13.84 -6.48 -4.54
CA GLY A 258 -15.26 -6.60 -4.88
C GLY A 258 -15.88 -7.99 -4.70
N CYS A 259 -15.15 -8.98 -4.18
CA CYS A 259 -15.73 -10.27 -3.77
C CYS A 259 -16.53 -10.14 -2.46
N HIS A 260 -17.25 -11.20 -2.10
CA HIS A 260 -17.85 -11.31 -0.77
C HIS A 260 -16.79 -11.18 0.33
N ASN A 261 -17.03 -10.25 1.28
CA ASN A 261 -16.11 -9.97 2.37
C ASN A 261 -16.53 -10.69 3.66
N ALA A 262 -15.95 -11.87 3.90
CA ALA A 262 -16.16 -12.66 5.12
C ALA A 262 -15.32 -12.19 6.33
N ARG A 263 -14.98 -10.88 6.44
CA ARG A 263 -14.08 -10.34 7.47
C ARG A 263 -14.40 -10.77 8.90
N ARG A 264 -15.69 -10.79 9.26
CA ARG A 264 -16.13 -11.12 10.64
C ARG A 264 -15.79 -12.55 11.01
N LEU A 265 -16.05 -13.50 10.10
CA LEU A 265 -15.72 -14.90 10.30
C LEU A 265 -14.20 -15.09 10.32
N GLN A 266 -13.50 -14.50 9.36
CA GLN A 266 -12.04 -14.62 9.28
C GLN A 266 -11.32 -14.09 10.52
N LEU A 267 -11.68 -12.90 11.01
CA LEU A 267 -11.08 -12.32 12.22
C LEU A 267 -11.41 -13.18 13.45
N ARG A 268 -12.66 -13.65 13.57
CA ARG A 268 -13.06 -14.53 14.67
C ARG A 268 -12.23 -15.81 14.68
N ASP A 269 -12.11 -16.47 13.53
CA ASP A 269 -11.40 -17.73 13.41
C ASP A 269 -9.91 -17.52 13.72
N MET A 270 -9.30 -16.46 13.20
CA MET A 270 -7.89 -16.08 13.44
C MET A 270 -7.58 -15.84 14.93
N TYR A 271 -8.45 -15.12 15.65
CA TYR A 271 -8.24 -14.87 17.08
C TYR A 271 -8.64 -16.05 17.97
N SER A 272 -9.54 -16.92 17.50
CA SER A 272 -9.90 -18.15 18.22
C SER A 272 -8.80 -19.21 18.19
N SER A 273 -8.04 -19.32 17.09
CA SER A 273 -6.90 -20.23 16.99
C SER A 273 -5.71 -19.82 17.88
N ASN A 274 -5.56 -18.52 18.15
CA ASN A 274 -4.45 -18.01 18.95
C ASN A 274 -4.62 -18.22 20.46
N THR A 275 -5.85 -18.31 20.96
CA THR A 275 -6.10 -18.62 22.38
C THR A 275 -5.84 -20.09 22.72
N THR A 276 -5.89 -20.99 21.75
CA THR A 276 -5.53 -22.39 21.94
C THR A 276 -4.01 -22.58 21.99
N SER A 277 -3.25 -21.82 21.19
CA SER A 277 -1.80 -21.93 21.09
C SER A 277 -1.03 -21.29 22.26
N LYS A 278 -1.64 -20.35 23.02
CA LYS A 278 -1.04 -19.76 24.24
C LYS A 278 -1.32 -20.56 25.52
N LYS A 279 -1.99 -21.72 25.43
CA LYS A 279 -2.32 -22.61 26.56
C LYS A 279 -1.44 -23.88 26.64
N GLN A 280 -0.36 -23.95 25.88
CA GLN A 280 0.68 -24.99 26.01
C GLN A 280 1.99 -24.40 26.50
#